data_AF-C0RHC7-F1
#
_entry.id   AF-C0RHC7-F1
#
_cell.length_a   1.000
_cell.length_b   1.000
_cell.length_c   1.000
_cell.angle_alpha   90.00
_cell.angle_beta   90.00
_cell.angle_gamma   90.00
#
_symmetry.space_group_name_H-M   'P 1'
#
loop_
_entity.id
_entity.type
_entity.pdbx_description
1 polymer ?
#
loop_
_entity_poly.entity_id
_entity_poly.type
_entity_poly.pdbx_seq_one_letter_code
_entity_poly.pdbx_strand_id
1 'polypeptide(L)' 'MTLSRRIGRWVEAVEWPTVCVTHGGCMRTLFYLYGNMDGHAAANLSIPQDKLLKFANGKLEWV' A
#
# COMPACT_ATOMS: atom_id res chain seq x y z
N MET A 1 -11.76 9.69 -10.58
CA MET A 1 -11.22 9.36 -9.23
C MET A 1 -9.91 8.59 -9.40
N THR A 2 -8.86 8.94 -8.66
CA THR A 2 -7.55 8.25 -8.73
C THR A 2 -7.59 6.90 -8.00
N LEU A 3 -6.63 6.00 -8.30
CA LEU A 3 -6.49 4.72 -7.60
C LEU A 3 -6.20 4.92 -6.11
N SER A 4 -5.28 5.82 -5.77
CA SER A 4 -4.88 6.11 -4.38
C SER A 4 -6.07 6.50 -3.50
N ARG A 5 -6.99 7.33 -3.98
CA ARG A 5 -8.19 7.69 -3.22
C ARG A 5 -9.10 6.50 -2.91
N ARG A 6 -9.24 5.55 -3.85
CA ARG A 6 -10.06 4.34 -3.63
C ARG A 6 -9.40 3.39 -2.64
N ILE A 7 -8.07 3.23 -2.74
CA ILE A 7 -7.31 2.37 -1.83
C ILE A 7 -7.26 2.96 -0.42
N GLY A 8 -7.00 4.26 -0.27
CA GLY A 8 -7.01 4.93 1.03
C GLY A 8 -8.33 4.74 1.77
N ARG A 9 -9.46 4.93 1.07
CA ARG A 9 -10.81 4.67 1.64
C ARG A 9 -11.02 3.22 2.04
N TRP A 10 -10.49 2.26 1.28
CA TRP A 10 -10.58 0.85 1.63
C TRP A 10 -9.73 0.55 2.88
N VAL A 11 -8.51 1.08 2.95
CA VAL A 11 -7.60 0.93 4.11
C VAL A 11 -8.22 1.51 5.38
N GLU A 12 -8.83 2.70 5.30
CA GLU A 12 -9.53 3.33 6.44
C GLU A 12 -10.73 2.52 6.94
N ALA A 13 -11.32 1.66 6.09
CA ALA A 13 -12.46 0.82 6.43
C ALA A 13 -12.07 -0.58 6.95
N VAL A 14 -10.77 -0.93 7.01
CA VAL A 14 -10.31 -2.21 7.56
C VAL A 14 -10.27 -2.14 9.09
N GLU A 15 -11.11 -2.95 9.76
CA GLU A 15 -11.27 -2.89 11.22
C GLU A 15 -10.54 -4.02 11.99
N TRP A 16 -10.03 -5.04 11.30
CA TRP A 16 -9.35 -6.20 11.91
C TRP A 16 -8.10 -6.61 11.11
N PRO A 17 -7.17 -7.38 11.73
CA PRO A 17 -6.03 -7.94 11.01
C PRO A 17 -6.46 -8.69 9.75
N THR A 18 -6.00 -8.23 8.59
CA THR A 18 -6.49 -8.68 7.28
C THR A 18 -5.32 -8.99 6.36
N VAL A 19 -5.40 -10.13 5.66
CA VAL A 19 -4.53 -10.43 4.52
C VAL A 19 -5.27 -10.01 3.24
N CYS A 20 -4.70 -9.06 2.51
CA CYS A 20 -5.24 -8.57 1.25
C CYS A 20 -4.32 -8.97 0.09
N VAL A 21 -4.81 -9.86 -0.78
CA VAL A 21 -4.11 -10.22 -2.02
C VAL A 21 -4.53 -9.24 -3.10
N THR A 22 -3.56 -8.53 -3.68
CA THR A 22 -3.82 -7.46 -4.64
C THR A 22 -2.67 -7.29 -5.63
N HIS A 23 -2.77 -6.28 -6.50
CA HIS A 23 -1.76 -5.98 -7.49
C HIS A 23 -0.74 -4.94 -7.00
N GLY A 24 0.42 -4.91 -7.65
CA GLY A 24 1.49 -3.95 -7.32
C GLY A 24 1.03 -2.49 -7.38
N GLY A 25 0.08 -2.14 -8.27
CA GLY A 25 -0.51 -0.80 -8.31
C GLY A 25 -1.18 -0.40 -6.99
N CYS A 26 -1.92 -1.31 -6.36
CA CYS A 26 -2.54 -1.05 -5.05
C CYS A 26 -1.47 -0.92 -3.97
N MET A 27 -0.47 -1.79 -3.95
CA MET A 27 0.63 -1.73 -2.96
C MET A 27 1.42 -0.43 -3.07
N ARG A 28 1.72 0.05 -4.28
CA ARG A 28 2.39 1.35 -4.51
C ARG A 28 1.62 2.52 -3.94
N THR A 29 0.29 2.49 -3.97
CA THR A 29 -0.51 3.56 -3.35
C THR A 29 -0.32 3.63 -1.85
N LEU A 30 0.02 2.52 -1.18
CA LEU A 30 0.32 2.53 0.26
C LEU A 30 1.61 3.30 0.54
N PHE A 31 2.66 3.15 -0.28
CA PHE A 31 3.89 3.92 -0.14
C PHE A 31 3.68 5.42 -0.36
N TYR A 32 2.82 5.77 -1.33
CA TYR A 32 2.43 7.16 -1.55
C TYR A 32 1.64 7.75 -0.37
N LEU A 33 0.65 7.02 0.16
CA LEU A 33 -0.26 7.54 1.18
C LEU A 33 0.30 7.47 2.60
N TYR A 34 1.03 6.39 2.93
CA TYR A 34 1.44 6.05 4.29
C TYR A 34 2.95 5.83 4.42
N GLY A 35 3.69 5.77 3.30
CA GLY A 35 5.14 5.52 3.29
C GLY A 35 6.00 6.78 3.15
N ASN A 36 5.40 7.99 3.19
CA ASN A 36 6.09 9.27 2.99
C ASN A 36 6.90 9.33 1.67
N MET A 37 6.43 8.64 0.63
CA MET A 37 7.05 8.61 -0.69
C MET A 37 6.28 9.51 -1.65
N ASP A 38 6.99 10.24 -2.52
CA ASP A 38 6.31 11.01 -3.55
C ASP A 38 5.57 10.10 -4.55
N GLY A 39 4.52 10.65 -5.18
CA GLY A 39 3.65 9.85 -6.05
C GLY A 39 4.36 9.27 -7.28
N HIS A 40 5.37 9.96 -7.81
CA HIS A 40 6.10 9.49 -8.99
C HIS A 40 7.06 8.36 -8.62
N ALA A 41 7.83 8.50 -7.55
CA ALA A 41 8.68 7.43 -7.03
C ALA A 41 7.84 6.21 -6.62
N ALA A 42 6.71 6.42 -5.93
CA ALA A 42 5.81 5.34 -5.55
C ALA A 42 5.27 4.58 -6.77
N ALA A 43 4.87 5.30 -7.83
CA ALA A 43 4.37 4.66 -9.05
C ALA A 43 5.42 3.78 -9.77
N ASN A 44 6.71 4.11 -9.61
CA ASN A 44 7.83 3.40 -10.22
C ASN A 44 8.50 2.38 -9.28
N LEU A 45 8.06 2.30 -8.01
CA LEU A 45 8.62 1.37 -7.03
C LEU A 45 8.47 -0.08 -7.49
N SER A 46 9.55 -0.86 -7.39
CA SER A 46 9.50 -2.30 -7.61
C SER A 46 8.77 -2.98 -6.46
N ILE A 47 7.80 -3.82 -6.79
CA ILE A 47 7.02 -4.60 -5.82
C ILE A 47 7.46 -6.06 -5.91
N PRO A 48 8.22 -6.59 -4.94
CA PRO A 48 8.61 -8.00 -4.92
C PRO A 48 7.37 -8.91 -4.93
N GLN A 49 7.44 -10.00 -5.70
CA GLN A 49 6.33 -10.95 -5.87
C GLN A 49 6.39 -12.11 -4.86
N ASP A 50 7.49 -12.21 -4.11
CA ASP A 50 7.84 -13.27 -3.19
C ASP A 50 7.85 -12.83 -1.72
N LYS A 51 7.32 -11.63 -1.43
CA LYS A 51 7.32 -11.04 -0.08
C LYS A 51 5.96 -10.48 0.30
N LEU A 52 5.73 -10.36 1.61
CA LEU A 52 4.55 -9.71 2.16
C LEU A 52 4.88 -8.26 2.55
N LEU A 53 3.99 -7.33 2.19
CA LEU A 53 4.05 -5.98 2.71
C LEU A 53 3.17 -5.87 3.95
N LYS A 54 3.79 -5.81 5.12
CA LYS A 54 3.10 -5.58 6.39
C LYS A 54 2.85 -4.09 6.57
N PHE A 55 1.59 -3.72 6.76
CA PHE A 55 1.20 -2.39 7.18
C PHE A 55 0.69 -2.43 8.63
N ALA A 56 1.46 -1.86 9.56
CA ALA A 56 1.10 -1.84 10.97
C ALA A 56 1.67 -0.59 11.65
N ASN A 57 0.91 0.00 12.58
CA ASN A 57 1.32 1.17 13.35
C ASN A 57 1.83 2.34 12.46
N GLY A 58 1.16 2.56 11.32
CA GLY A 58 1.53 3.60 10.36
C GLY A 58 2.82 3.32 9.58
N LYS A 59 3.37 2.11 9.64
CA LYS A 59 4.63 1.73 8.99
C LYS A 59 4.44 0.60 8.00
N LEU A 60 5.16 0.71 6.88
CA LEU A 60 5.26 -0.30 5.84
C LEU A 60 6.57 -1.04 5.95
N GLU A 61 6.51 -2.36 6.03
CA GLU A 61 7.67 -3.24 6.20
C GLU A 61 7.54 -4.48 5.31
N TRP A 62 8.62 -4.86 4.62
CA TRP A 62 8.68 -6.11 3.86
C TRP A 62 9.06 -7.25 4.79
N VAL A 63 8.24 -8.31 4.80
CA VAL A 63 8.45 -9.56 5.54
C VAL A 63 8.60 -10.71 4.56
#